data_AF-A0AAV1R8H8-F1
#
_entry.id   AF-A0AAV1R8H8-F1
#
_cell.length_a   1.000
_cell.length_b   1.000
_cell.length_c   1.000
_cell.angle_alpha   90.00
_cell.angle_beta   90.00
_cell.angle_gamma   90.00
#
_symmetry.space_group_name_H-M   'P 1'
#
loop_
_entity.id
_entity.type
_entity.pdbx_description
1 polymer ?
#
loop_
_entity_poly.entity_id
_entity_poly.type
_entity_poly.pdbx_seq_one_letter_code
_entity_poly.pdbx_strand_id
1 'polypeptide(L)'
;MSKSFIRTKSNGLIVQEHSKGTGAFSASILSSESPVESSSIGESPPKVDDEDAGNKHIPGNFGIKPLPPRRRKEELIHVQLILEQELEILAGIMHVLGVELEISTACENIEEEGGGASGELRLGSRARGGLHNTTDAKLFMIESQRHSYHLVDPSPWPISGSLGALATTVGGVMYMHSFQGGATLLSLGLIFILYTMFVWWRDVLRESTLEGHHTKVVQLGLRYGFILFIVSEVMFFFAFFWAFFHSSLAPTVEIGGIWPPKGIGVLDPWEIPFLNTLILLSSGAAVTWAHHAILAGKEKRAVYALAATVLLALVFTGFQGMEYYQAPFTISDSIYGSTFFLATGFHGFHVIIGTLFLIICGIRQYLGHLTKEHHVGFEAAAWYWHFVDVVWLFLFVSIYWWGVYEGTKEWIEE
;
A
#
# COMPACT_ATOMS: atom_id res chain seq x y z
N MET A 1 19.14 -31.15 -50.59
CA MET A 1 17.98 -31.56 -51.40
C MET A 1 16.77 -31.53 -50.46
N SER A 2 15.67 -30.81 -50.64
CA SER A 2 15.06 -30.13 -51.78
C SER A 2 14.32 -28.89 -51.28
N LYS A 3 14.36 -27.81 -52.07
CA LYS A 3 13.52 -26.60 -51.92
C LYS A 3 12.16 -26.89 -52.57
N SER A 4 11.08 -26.30 -52.06
CA SER A 4 10.00 -25.82 -52.94
C SER A 4 9.21 -24.68 -52.31
N PHE A 5 8.87 -23.75 -53.18
CA PHE A 5 8.35 -22.40 -53.01
C PHE A 5 7.25 -22.24 -54.06
N ILE A 6 6.02 -21.89 -53.69
CA ILE A 6 4.91 -21.40 -54.55
C ILE A 6 4.07 -20.54 -53.56
N ARG A 7 3.92 -19.21 -53.61
CA ARG A 7 3.54 -18.16 -54.61
C ARG A 7 2.03 -18.10 -54.98
N THR A 8 1.37 -17.12 -54.34
CA THR A 8 0.27 -16.22 -54.77
C THR A 8 -1.12 -16.71 -55.20
N LYS A 9 -2.17 -16.06 -54.67
CA LYS A 9 -3.07 -15.18 -55.46
C LYS A 9 -3.80 -14.15 -54.58
N SER A 10 -3.67 -12.89 -54.99
CA SER A 10 -4.51 -11.74 -54.61
C SER A 10 -5.76 -11.65 -55.49
N ASN A 11 -6.84 -11.08 -54.98
CA ASN A 11 -7.92 -10.33 -55.64
C ASN A 11 -8.62 -9.59 -54.47
N GLY A 12 -8.95 -8.31 -54.44
CA GLY A 12 -9.02 -7.21 -55.40
C GLY A 12 -9.93 -6.16 -54.73
N LEU A 13 -9.55 -4.88 -54.81
CA LEU A 13 -10.19 -3.70 -54.20
C LEU A 13 -11.70 -3.55 -54.49
N ILE A 14 -12.45 -2.87 -53.61
CA ILE A 14 -13.19 -1.63 -53.94
C ILE A 14 -13.14 -0.66 -52.73
N VAL A 15 -12.67 0.55 -53.03
CA VAL A 15 -12.74 1.77 -52.22
C VAL A 15 -14.07 2.48 -52.51
N GLN A 16 -14.73 3.04 -51.49
CA GLN A 16 -15.56 4.23 -51.68
C GLN A 16 -15.50 5.11 -50.42
N GLU A 17 -14.69 6.18 -50.50
CA GLU A 17 -14.95 7.43 -49.78
C GLU A 17 -16.07 8.18 -50.52
N HIS A 18 -16.94 8.87 -49.79
CA HIS A 18 -17.45 10.15 -50.27
C HIS A 18 -17.65 11.16 -49.14
N SER A 19 -17.24 12.37 -49.47
CA SER A 19 -16.96 13.55 -48.65
C SER A 19 -18.19 14.39 -48.31
N LYS A 20 -18.14 15.01 -47.11
CA LYS A 20 -18.57 16.36 -46.69
C LYS A 20 -20.00 16.86 -46.97
N GLY A 21 -20.63 17.39 -45.91
CA GLY A 21 -21.74 18.35 -46.00
C GLY A 21 -22.12 18.93 -44.63
N THR A 22 -21.76 20.18 -44.41
CA THR A 22 -22.15 21.09 -43.31
C THR A 22 -23.66 21.31 -43.20
N GLY A 23 -24.19 21.49 -41.98
CA GLY A 23 -25.54 22.03 -41.76
C GLY A 23 -25.93 22.10 -40.28
N ALA A 24 -26.24 23.30 -39.79
CA ALA A 24 -26.63 23.63 -38.43
C ALA A 24 -28.17 23.54 -38.19
N PHE A 25 -28.56 23.58 -36.90
CA PHE A 25 -29.94 23.71 -36.35
C PHE A 25 -30.85 22.49 -36.57
N SER A 26 -31.71 22.04 -35.65
CA SER A 26 -32.47 22.74 -34.62
C SER A 26 -32.88 21.76 -33.51
N ALA A 27 -33.09 22.30 -32.31
CA ALA A 27 -33.79 21.67 -31.21
C ALA A 27 -35.25 21.35 -31.57
N SER A 28 -35.80 20.29 -30.97
CA SER A 28 -37.23 20.09 -30.83
C SER A 28 -37.52 19.39 -29.50
N ILE A 29 -37.92 20.24 -28.55
CA ILE A 29 -38.66 19.92 -27.34
C ILE A 29 -40.02 19.35 -27.77
N LEU A 30 -40.44 18.24 -27.19
CA LEU A 30 -41.85 17.83 -27.17
C LEU A 30 -42.28 17.60 -25.74
N SER A 31 -43.05 18.58 -25.27
CA SER A 31 -43.85 18.61 -24.05
C SER A 31 -45.07 17.70 -24.22
N SER A 32 -45.45 17.00 -23.15
CA SER A 32 -46.84 16.64 -22.91
C SER A 32 -47.11 16.65 -21.40
N GLU A 33 -47.77 17.71 -20.95
CA GLU A 33 -48.32 17.87 -19.61
C GLU A 33 -49.70 17.18 -19.47
N SER A 34 -49.84 16.42 -18.38
CA SER A 34 -51.01 16.38 -17.45
C SER A 34 -52.31 15.66 -17.94
N PRO A 35 -53.24 15.22 -17.05
CA PRO A 35 -53.69 15.93 -15.85
C PRO A 35 -53.70 15.14 -14.52
N VAL A 36 -53.67 15.97 -13.47
CA VAL A 36 -53.93 15.72 -12.06
C VAL A 36 -55.39 15.31 -11.85
N GLU A 37 -55.63 14.31 -11.00
CA GLU A 37 -56.92 14.13 -10.34
C GLU A 37 -56.72 13.94 -8.83
N SER A 38 -57.46 14.76 -8.08
CA SER A 38 -57.47 14.89 -6.63
C SER A 38 -58.55 14.01 -6.01
N SER A 39 -58.25 13.30 -4.92
CA SER A 39 -59.29 12.94 -3.94
C SER A 39 -58.71 12.77 -2.54
N SER A 40 -59.03 13.73 -1.69
CA SER A 40 -58.89 13.70 -0.24
C SER A 40 -60.06 12.93 0.40
N ILE A 41 -59.80 11.92 1.21
CA ILE A 41 -60.68 11.51 2.31
C ILE A 41 -59.79 11.07 3.48
N GLY A 42 -59.92 11.75 4.61
CA GLY A 42 -59.31 11.36 5.87
C GLY A 42 -60.23 10.45 6.66
N GLU A 43 -59.66 9.62 7.52
CA GLU A 43 -60.35 9.07 8.68
C GLU A 43 -59.35 8.81 9.81
N SER A 44 -59.71 9.31 10.98
CA SER A 44 -59.04 9.23 12.28
C SER A 44 -59.22 7.87 12.97
N PRO A 45 -58.30 7.43 13.85
CA PRO A 45 -58.41 6.14 14.54
C PRO A 45 -59.29 6.25 15.81
N PRO A 46 -60.02 5.20 16.23
CA PRO A 46 -60.66 5.17 17.53
C PRO A 46 -59.69 4.71 18.62
N LYS A 47 -59.90 5.27 19.81
CA LYS A 47 -59.21 4.99 21.07
C LYS A 47 -59.98 3.95 21.89
N VAL A 48 -59.19 3.06 22.52
CA VAL A 48 -59.26 2.53 23.91
C VAL A 48 -60.52 1.77 24.32
N ASP A 49 -60.29 0.52 24.75
CA ASP A 49 -60.90 -0.06 25.95
C ASP A 49 -59.79 -0.69 26.82
N ASP A 50 -59.72 -0.26 28.08
CA ASP A 50 -58.91 -0.83 29.16
C ASP A 50 -59.71 -1.95 29.85
N GLU A 51 -59.11 -3.11 30.13
CA GLU A 51 -59.45 -3.91 31.32
C GLU A 51 -58.35 -4.95 31.69
N ASP A 52 -57.64 -4.59 32.76
CA ASP A 52 -57.28 -5.35 33.97
C ASP A 52 -56.37 -6.62 34.00
N ALA A 53 -55.50 -6.55 35.03
CA ALA A 53 -54.87 -7.61 35.83
C ALA A 53 -53.79 -8.56 35.25
N GLY A 54 -52.57 -8.48 35.83
CA GLY A 54 -51.71 -9.67 35.92
C GLY A 54 -50.21 -9.44 35.99
N ASN A 55 -49.71 -8.88 37.10
CA ASN A 55 -48.29 -8.75 37.43
C ASN A 55 -47.54 -10.11 37.46
N LYS A 56 -46.53 -10.31 36.59
CA LYS A 56 -45.44 -11.27 36.80
C LYS A 56 -44.09 -10.70 36.33
N HIS A 57 -43.18 -10.56 37.29
CA HIS A 57 -41.77 -10.21 37.14
C HIS A 57 -40.98 -11.18 36.25
N ILE A 58 -40.20 -10.64 35.31
CA ILE A 58 -38.94 -11.21 34.80
C ILE A 58 -37.92 -10.06 34.68
N PRO A 59 -36.65 -10.20 35.13
CA PRO A 59 -35.70 -9.10 35.22
C PRO A 59 -34.82 -8.95 33.97
N GLY A 60 -34.34 -7.72 33.72
CA GLY A 60 -33.07 -7.46 33.04
C GLY A 60 -33.16 -6.67 31.73
N ASN A 61 -32.96 -5.34 31.81
CA ASN A 61 -32.52 -4.54 30.67
C ASN A 61 -31.29 -3.73 31.10
N PHE A 62 -30.09 -4.18 30.69
CA PHE A 62 -28.87 -3.39 30.81
C PHE A 62 -28.90 -2.31 29.72
N GLY A 63 -29.45 -1.14 30.05
CA GLY A 63 -29.37 0.03 29.20
C GLY A 63 -27.92 0.54 29.12
N ILE A 64 -27.26 0.31 27.99
CA ILE A 64 -26.05 1.06 27.61
C ILE A 64 -26.50 2.49 27.31
N LYS A 65 -26.23 3.43 28.22
CA LYS A 65 -26.45 4.85 27.96
C LYS A 65 -25.49 5.30 26.85
N PRO A 66 -25.96 6.00 25.80
CA PRO A 66 -25.06 6.61 24.82
C PRO A 66 -24.19 7.67 25.50
N LEU A 67 -22.90 7.66 25.16
CA LEU A 67 -21.91 8.60 25.69
C LEU A 67 -22.28 10.06 25.34
N PRO A 68 -22.05 11.02 26.26
CA PRO A 68 -22.44 12.40 26.07
C PRO A 68 -21.69 13.07 24.89
N PRO A 69 -22.28 14.08 24.23
CA PRO A 69 -21.80 14.64 22.94
C PRO A 69 -20.38 15.23 22.96
N ARG A 70 -19.81 15.49 24.14
CA ARG A 70 -18.48 16.06 24.31
C ARG A 70 -17.36 15.07 24.00
N ARG A 71 -17.56 13.77 24.27
CA ARG A 71 -16.55 12.72 24.02
C ARG A 71 -16.38 12.37 22.54
N ARG A 72 -17.46 12.47 21.75
CA ARG A 72 -17.42 12.24 20.29
C ARG A 72 -16.58 13.28 19.54
N LYS A 73 -16.55 14.54 19.99
CA LYS A 73 -15.73 15.58 19.33
C LYS A 73 -14.23 15.40 19.58
N GLU A 74 -13.84 14.95 20.77
CA GLU A 74 -12.43 14.73 21.11
C GLU A 74 -11.86 13.51 20.35
N GLU A 75 -12.64 12.44 20.20
CA GLU A 75 -12.26 11.27 19.40
C GLU A 75 -12.20 11.58 17.89
N LEU A 76 -13.14 12.37 17.35
CA LEU A 76 -13.08 12.83 15.95
C LEU A 76 -11.91 13.78 15.68
N ILE A 77 -11.51 14.62 16.64
CA ILE A 77 -10.33 15.51 16.49
C ILE A 77 -9.04 14.68 16.46
N HIS A 78 -8.94 13.61 17.25
CA HIS A 78 -7.78 12.71 17.19
C HIS A 78 -7.69 11.92 15.88
N VAL A 79 -8.83 11.44 15.35
CA VAL A 79 -8.88 10.79 14.03
C VAL A 79 -8.57 11.78 12.90
N GLN A 80 -9.05 13.02 13.00
CA GLN A 80 -8.74 14.10 12.06
C GLN A 80 -7.23 14.42 12.03
N LEU A 81 -6.58 14.50 13.21
CA LEU A 81 -5.14 14.73 13.31
C LEU A 81 -4.31 13.58 12.74
N ILE A 82 -4.78 12.33 12.89
CA ILE A 82 -4.12 11.16 12.29
C ILE A 82 -4.27 11.21 10.77
N LEU A 83 -5.46 11.51 10.25
CA LEU A 83 -5.69 11.65 8.80
C LEU A 83 -4.90 12.81 8.19
N GLU A 84 -4.78 13.94 8.90
CA GLU A 84 -3.97 15.09 8.46
C GLU A 84 -2.47 14.75 8.44
N GLN A 85 -1.99 13.95 9.40
CA GLN A 85 -0.60 13.50 9.41
C GLN A 85 -0.27 12.50 8.29
N GLU A 86 -1.21 11.60 7.93
CA GLU A 86 -1.08 10.72 6.77
C GLU A 86 -1.10 11.51 5.45
N LEU A 87 -1.97 12.53 5.35
CA LEU A 87 -2.03 13.45 4.21
C LEU A 87 -0.78 14.34 4.10
N GLU A 88 -0.16 14.74 5.21
CA GLU A 88 1.12 15.46 5.23
C GLU A 88 2.29 14.57 4.80
N ILE A 89 2.26 13.27 5.10
CA ILE A 89 3.27 12.33 4.60
C ILE A 89 3.09 12.13 3.09
N LEU A 90 1.86 11.97 2.60
CA LEU A 90 1.53 11.95 1.17
C LEU A 90 1.92 13.26 0.47
N ALA A 91 1.60 14.41 1.06
CA ALA A 91 1.99 15.72 0.56
C ALA A 91 3.50 15.91 0.64
N GLY A 92 4.18 15.34 1.63
CA GLY A 92 5.64 15.30 1.75
C GLY A 92 6.28 14.42 0.68
N ILE A 93 5.69 13.27 0.36
CA ILE A 93 6.08 12.40 -0.76
C ILE A 93 5.86 13.15 -2.09
N MET A 94 4.71 13.80 -2.26
CA MET A 94 4.40 14.63 -3.44
C MET A 94 5.26 15.89 -3.53
N HIS A 95 5.67 16.48 -2.41
CA HIS A 95 6.55 17.65 -2.35
C HIS A 95 8.00 17.25 -2.61
N VAL A 96 8.45 16.08 -2.17
CA VAL A 96 9.75 15.50 -2.58
C VAL A 96 9.76 15.18 -4.08
N LEU A 97 8.65 14.71 -4.64
CA LEU A 97 8.46 14.57 -6.09
C LEU A 97 8.34 15.93 -6.81
N GLY A 98 7.78 16.96 -6.17
CA GLY A 98 7.68 18.32 -6.72
C GLY A 98 8.99 19.13 -6.65
N VAL A 99 9.87 18.80 -5.70
CA VAL A 99 11.22 19.37 -5.55
C VAL A 99 12.17 18.90 -6.67
N GLU A 100 11.78 17.90 -7.48
CA GLU A 100 12.51 17.51 -8.71
C GLU A 100 12.68 18.67 -9.71
N LEU A 101 11.80 19.69 -9.70
CA LEU A 101 11.99 20.85 -10.58
C LEU A 101 13.03 21.87 -10.07
N GLU A 102 13.29 21.93 -8.76
CA GLU A 102 14.21 22.92 -8.18
C GLU A 102 15.62 22.36 -7.92
N ILE A 103 15.76 21.07 -7.61
CA ILE A 103 17.09 20.46 -7.37
C ILE A 103 17.86 20.22 -8.67
N SER A 104 17.20 20.01 -9.81
CA SER A 104 17.88 19.97 -11.11
C SER A 104 18.66 21.27 -11.39
N THR A 105 18.19 22.41 -10.87
CA THR A 105 18.87 23.71 -10.99
C THR A 105 19.96 23.91 -9.93
N ALA A 106 19.88 23.22 -8.79
CA ALA A 106 20.90 23.28 -7.73
C ALA A 106 22.12 22.40 -8.04
N CYS A 107 21.94 21.24 -8.69
CA CYS A 107 23.04 20.38 -9.12
C CYS A 107 23.93 21.02 -10.20
N GLU A 108 23.38 21.86 -11.07
CA GLU A 108 24.18 22.64 -12.04
C GLU A 108 25.12 23.65 -11.37
N ASN A 109 24.77 24.17 -10.19
CA ASN A 109 25.57 25.17 -9.47
C ASN A 109 26.70 24.57 -8.61
N ILE A 110 26.65 23.28 -8.29
CA ILE A 110 27.67 22.61 -7.45
C ILE A 110 28.88 22.15 -8.28
N GLU A 111 28.72 21.91 -9.59
CA GLU A 111 29.86 21.57 -10.46
C GLU A 111 30.79 22.78 -10.73
N GLU A 112 30.30 24.03 -10.63
CA GLU A 112 31.15 25.22 -10.81
C GLU A 112 32.04 25.56 -9.60
N GLU A 113 31.63 25.25 -8.37
CA GLU A 113 32.42 25.58 -7.16
C GLU A 113 33.51 24.54 -6.82
N GLY A 114 33.50 23.36 -7.45
CA GLY A 114 34.50 22.29 -7.22
C GLY A 114 35.86 22.50 -7.89
N GLY A 115 36.03 23.55 -8.70
CA GLY A 115 37.20 23.74 -9.58
C GLY A 115 38.38 24.53 -9.00
N GLY A 116 38.34 25.01 -7.75
CA GLY A 116 39.26 26.08 -7.32
C GLY A 116 39.81 26.01 -5.89
N ALA A 117 40.57 24.97 -5.53
CA ALA A 117 41.47 25.07 -4.37
C ALA A 117 42.58 23.99 -4.38
N SER A 118 43.65 24.23 -5.15
CA SER A 118 44.92 23.52 -4.96
C SER A 118 45.74 24.27 -3.90
N GLY A 119 45.68 23.81 -2.65
CA GLY A 119 46.50 24.29 -1.54
C GLY A 119 47.41 23.18 -1.03
N GLU A 120 48.71 23.29 -1.29
CA GLU A 120 49.75 22.40 -0.77
C GLU A 120 49.70 22.31 0.76
N LEU A 121 49.31 21.16 1.31
CA LEU A 121 49.49 20.85 2.72
C LEU A 121 50.85 20.15 2.90
N ARG A 122 51.83 20.88 3.44
CA ARG A 122 53.15 20.35 3.82
C ARG A 122 53.00 19.27 4.90
N LEU A 123 53.36 18.03 4.57
CA LEU A 123 53.49 16.91 5.49
C LEU A 123 54.66 17.15 6.47
N GLY A 124 54.31 17.60 7.68
CA GLY A 124 55.19 17.58 8.83
C GLY A 124 55.30 16.17 9.41
N SER A 125 56.51 15.60 9.38
CA SER A 125 56.84 14.29 9.91
C SER A 125 56.48 14.16 11.40
N ARG A 126 55.52 13.30 11.74
CA ARG A 126 55.40 12.74 13.09
C ARG A 126 54.85 11.31 13.07
N ALA A 127 55.67 10.38 12.60
CA ALA A 127 55.49 8.96 12.86
C ALA A 127 56.04 8.63 14.26
N ARG A 128 55.15 8.40 15.23
CA ARG A 128 55.24 7.41 16.33
C ARG A 128 54.22 7.73 17.42
N GLY A 129 53.08 7.07 17.35
CA GLY A 129 52.07 6.97 18.40
C GLY A 129 51.08 5.89 17.98
N GLY A 130 50.93 4.85 18.80
CA GLY A 130 50.19 3.63 18.45
C GLY A 130 48.77 3.90 17.97
N LEU A 131 48.36 3.12 16.97
CA LEU A 131 47.03 3.10 16.38
C LEU A 131 46.03 2.57 17.42
N HIS A 132 45.60 3.43 18.34
CA HIS A 132 44.78 3.04 19.50
C HIS A 132 43.36 3.62 19.50
N ASN A 133 42.88 4.10 18.35
CA ASN A 133 41.48 4.47 18.15
C ASN A 133 41.00 4.04 16.75
N THR A 134 39.90 3.29 16.72
CA THR A 134 39.23 2.81 15.49
C THR A 134 38.76 3.96 14.58
N THR A 135 38.56 5.15 15.13
CA THR A 135 38.18 6.38 14.41
C THR A 135 39.30 6.89 13.49
N ASP A 136 40.55 6.87 13.96
CA ASP A 136 41.70 7.38 13.19
C ASP A 136 42.03 6.46 12.00
N ALA A 137 41.83 5.15 12.17
CA ALA A 137 41.98 4.18 11.09
C ALA A 137 40.89 4.34 10.01
N LYS A 138 39.62 4.58 10.40
CA LYS A 138 38.53 4.85 9.44
C LYS A 138 38.76 6.14 8.68
N LEU A 139 39.23 7.20 9.37
CA LEU A 139 39.54 8.47 8.73
C LEU A 139 40.68 8.33 7.71
N PHE A 140 41.75 7.61 8.08
CA PHE A 140 42.87 7.30 7.19
C PHE A 140 42.46 6.46 5.97
N MET A 141 41.56 5.49 6.14
CA MET A 141 41.05 4.67 5.02
C MET A 141 40.17 5.47 4.06
N ILE A 142 39.31 6.37 4.58
CA ILE A 142 38.53 7.30 3.74
C ILE A 142 39.48 8.25 2.99
N GLU A 143 40.56 8.70 3.63
CA GLU A 143 41.58 9.54 2.99
C GLU A 143 42.28 8.81 1.83
N SER A 144 42.41 7.48 1.90
CA SER A 144 42.90 6.63 0.81
C SER A 144 41.86 6.44 -0.31
N GLN A 145 40.58 6.21 0.03
CA GLN A 145 39.49 5.98 -0.93
C GLN A 145 39.06 7.27 -1.67
N ARG A 146 39.28 8.44 -1.08
CA ARG A 146 38.98 9.79 -1.63
C ARG A 146 37.49 10.09 -1.89
N HIS A 147 36.56 9.18 -1.59
CA HIS A 147 35.12 9.42 -1.71
C HIS A 147 34.31 8.69 -0.62
N SER A 148 33.11 9.19 -0.31
CA SER A 148 32.26 8.65 0.75
C SER A 148 31.25 7.58 0.31
N TYR A 149 31.26 7.19 -0.98
CA TYR A 149 30.40 6.12 -1.49
C TYR A 149 30.83 4.73 -1.01
N HIS A 150 29.86 3.82 -0.87
CA HIS A 150 30.08 2.43 -0.53
C HIS A 150 30.50 1.63 -1.77
N LEU A 151 31.68 1.02 -1.73
CA LEU A 151 32.12 0.03 -2.72
C LEU A 151 31.83 -1.36 -2.14
N VAL A 152 30.79 -2.02 -2.65
CA VAL A 152 30.33 -3.31 -2.15
C VAL A 152 31.23 -4.43 -2.68
N ASP A 153 31.61 -5.37 -1.82
CA ASP A 153 32.36 -6.57 -2.22
C ASP A 153 31.50 -7.51 -3.10
N PRO A 154 32.12 -8.34 -3.96
CA PRO A 154 31.38 -9.30 -4.76
C PRO A 154 30.55 -10.25 -3.90
N SER A 155 29.24 -10.33 -4.15
CA SER A 155 28.32 -11.22 -3.45
C SER A 155 27.58 -12.16 -4.43
N PRO A 156 27.25 -13.40 -4.02
CA PRO A 156 26.55 -14.36 -4.87
C PRO A 156 25.02 -14.15 -4.88
N TRP A 157 24.50 -13.22 -4.07
CA TRP A 157 23.05 -13.06 -3.87
C TRP A 157 22.28 -12.64 -5.13
N PRO A 158 22.80 -11.77 -6.03
CA PRO A 158 22.11 -11.44 -7.28
C PRO A 158 21.85 -12.66 -8.17
N ILE A 159 22.85 -13.54 -8.36
CA ILE A 159 22.71 -14.74 -9.18
C ILE A 159 21.86 -15.81 -8.48
N SER A 160 21.95 -15.94 -7.16
CA SER A 160 21.08 -16.83 -6.38
C SER A 160 19.61 -16.39 -6.51
N GLY A 161 19.34 -15.09 -6.36
CA GLY A 161 18.00 -14.53 -6.47
C GLY A 161 17.40 -14.72 -7.86
N SER A 162 18.19 -14.51 -8.92
CA SER A 162 17.73 -14.70 -10.29
C SER A 162 17.40 -16.17 -10.60
N LEU A 163 18.20 -17.12 -10.10
CA LEU A 163 17.89 -18.55 -10.21
C LEU A 163 16.63 -18.93 -9.43
N GLY A 164 16.41 -18.35 -8.24
CA GLY A 164 15.17 -18.51 -7.48
C GLY A 164 13.94 -17.98 -8.22
N ALA A 165 14.05 -16.81 -8.84
CA ALA A 165 12.99 -16.20 -9.66
C ALA A 165 12.67 -17.05 -10.90
N LEU A 166 13.69 -17.58 -11.57
CA LEU A 166 13.52 -18.50 -12.70
C LEU A 166 12.80 -19.78 -12.27
N ALA A 167 13.26 -20.41 -11.18
CA ALA A 167 12.64 -21.63 -10.65
C ALA A 167 11.18 -21.41 -10.25
N THR A 168 10.87 -20.27 -9.60
CA THR A 168 9.51 -19.88 -9.22
C THR A 168 8.62 -19.70 -10.44
N THR A 169 9.11 -19.01 -11.48
CA THR A 169 8.35 -18.75 -12.71
C THR A 169 8.07 -20.04 -13.48
N VAL A 170 9.09 -20.88 -13.70
CA VAL A 170 8.94 -22.17 -14.39
C VAL A 170 8.04 -23.11 -13.58
N GLY A 171 8.27 -23.20 -12.26
CA GLY A 171 7.45 -24.00 -11.35
C GLY A 171 5.99 -23.55 -11.34
N GLY A 172 5.74 -22.23 -11.36
CA GLY A 172 4.40 -21.64 -11.43
C GLY A 172 3.67 -22.01 -12.71
N VAL A 173 4.32 -21.87 -13.87
CA VAL A 173 3.75 -22.28 -15.16
C VAL A 173 3.45 -23.78 -15.17
N MET A 174 4.38 -24.61 -14.70
CA MET A 174 4.18 -26.06 -14.61
C MET A 174 3.01 -26.43 -13.68
N TYR A 175 2.88 -25.74 -12.54
CA TYR A 175 1.81 -25.95 -11.59
C TYR A 175 0.43 -25.60 -12.19
N MET A 176 0.31 -24.42 -12.83
CA MET A 176 -0.94 -23.97 -13.46
C MET A 176 -1.41 -24.90 -14.60
N HIS A 177 -0.48 -25.57 -15.29
CA HIS A 177 -0.79 -26.50 -16.38
C HIS A 177 -0.80 -27.98 -15.95
N SER A 178 -0.80 -28.27 -14.65
CA SER A 178 -0.87 -29.63 -14.10
C SER A 178 0.28 -30.57 -14.52
N PHE A 179 1.47 -30.03 -14.75
CA PHE A 179 2.67 -30.85 -15.01
C PHE A 179 3.20 -31.51 -13.73
N GLN A 180 3.73 -32.72 -13.86
CA GLN A 180 4.37 -33.43 -12.75
C GLN A 180 5.57 -32.64 -12.21
N GLY A 181 5.65 -32.54 -10.87
CA GLY A 181 6.71 -31.79 -10.19
C GLY A 181 6.54 -30.27 -10.18
N GLY A 182 5.50 -29.70 -10.80
CA GLY A 182 5.26 -28.25 -10.85
C GLY A 182 5.13 -27.62 -9.46
N ALA A 183 4.30 -28.18 -8.59
CA ALA A 183 4.13 -27.70 -7.21
C ALA A 183 5.44 -27.75 -6.41
N THR A 184 6.24 -28.81 -6.57
CA THR A 184 7.53 -28.97 -5.90
C THR A 184 8.54 -27.91 -6.36
N LEU A 185 8.64 -27.69 -7.67
CA LEU A 185 9.55 -26.70 -8.23
C LEU A 185 9.14 -25.28 -7.82
N LEU A 186 7.85 -24.96 -7.85
CA LEU A 186 7.31 -23.69 -7.38
C LEU A 186 7.67 -23.44 -5.91
N SER A 187 7.39 -24.43 -5.04
CA SER A 187 7.66 -24.32 -3.61
C SER A 187 9.16 -24.17 -3.32
N LEU A 188 10.00 -24.93 -4.02
CA LEU A 188 11.46 -24.84 -3.90
C LEU A 188 11.96 -23.47 -4.37
N GLY A 189 11.46 -22.95 -5.51
CA GLY A 189 11.79 -21.63 -6.01
C GLY A 189 11.44 -20.52 -5.01
N LEU A 190 10.24 -20.57 -4.42
CA LEU A 190 9.82 -19.62 -3.39
C LEU A 190 10.72 -19.67 -2.14
N ILE A 191 11.02 -20.87 -1.63
CA ILE A 191 11.95 -21.03 -0.50
C ILE A 191 13.33 -20.48 -0.84
N PHE A 192 13.80 -20.67 -2.08
CA PHE A 192 15.11 -20.19 -2.53
C PHE A 192 15.18 -18.65 -2.60
N ILE A 193 14.11 -18.00 -3.06
CA ILE A 193 13.97 -16.53 -3.03
C ILE A 193 13.98 -16.03 -1.58
N LEU A 194 13.16 -16.62 -0.70
CA LEU A 194 13.08 -16.23 0.70
C LEU A 194 14.44 -16.39 1.42
N TYR A 195 15.14 -17.49 1.16
CA TYR A 195 16.47 -17.73 1.69
C TYR A 195 17.48 -16.69 1.20
N THR A 196 17.50 -16.40 -0.10
CA THR A 196 18.40 -15.40 -0.68
C THR A 196 18.11 -14.01 -0.10
N MET A 197 16.83 -13.63 0.01
CA MET A 197 16.40 -12.38 0.62
C MET A 197 16.88 -12.28 2.08
N PHE A 198 16.70 -13.33 2.88
CA PHE A 198 17.14 -13.36 4.27
C PHE A 198 18.67 -13.15 4.39
N VAL A 199 19.45 -13.89 3.61
CA VAL A 199 20.92 -13.81 3.68
C VAL A 199 21.44 -12.49 3.13
N TRP A 200 20.83 -11.96 2.07
CA TRP A 200 21.20 -10.66 1.51
C TRP A 200 20.92 -9.53 2.51
N TRP A 201 19.75 -9.52 3.15
CA TRP A 201 19.47 -8.53 4.20
C TRP A 201 20.39 -8.66 5.41
N ARG A 202 20.75 -9.89 5.81
CA ARG A 202 21.76 -10.10 6.86
C ARG A 202 23.10 -9.42 6.51
N ASP A 203 23.54 -9.53 5.26
CA ASP A 203 24.81 -8.94 4.82
C ASP A 203 24.73 -7.41 4.78
N VAL A 204 23.65 -6.84 4.27
CA VAL A 204 23.39 -5.38 4.35
C VAL A 204 23.37 -4.89 5.81
N LEU A 205 22.79 -5.66 6.73
CA LEU A 205 22.79 -5.34 8.16
C LEU A 205 24.21 -5.38 8.76
N ARG A 206 25.03 -6.35 8.36
CA ARG A 206 26.42 -6.46 8.79
C ARG A 206 27.26 -5.29 8.26
N GLU A 207 27.19 -5.00 6.97
CA GLU A 207 27.92 -3.90 6.31
C GLU A 207 27.57 -2.54 6.92
N SER A 208 26.28 -2.34 7.21
CA SER A 208 25.79 -1.09 7.79
C SER A 208 26.09 -0.92 9.28
N THR A 209 25.90 -1.98 10.08
CA THR A 209 25.92 -1.87 11.54
C THR A 209 27.29 -2.21 12.13
N LEU A 210 27.96 -3.26 11.61
CA LEU A 210 29.21 -3.77 12.16
C LEU A 210 30.42 -3.14 11.46
N GLU A 211 30.38 -3.05 10.14
CA GLU A 211 31.49 -2.51 9.33
C GLU A 211 31.38 -0.97 9.23
N GLY A 212 30.15 -0.46 9.19
CA GLY A 212 29.85 0.97 9.26
C GLY A 212 30.10 1.68 7.93
N HIS A 213 29.80 1.03 6.81
CA HIS A 213 29.99 1.58 5.46
C HIS A 213 28.90 2.57 5.04
N HIS A 214 27.81 2.70 5.81
CA HIS A 214 26.70 3.60 5.52
C HIS A 214 27.01 5.04 5.93
N THR A 215 27.78 5.74 5.10
CA THR A 215 28.00 7.20 5.24
C THR A 215 26.71 7.98 4.98
N LYS A 216 26.70 9.29 5.27
CA LYS A 216 25.50 10.14 5.07
C LYS A 216 25.02 10.15 3.61
N VAL A 217 25.93 10.12 2.64
CA VAL A 217 25.60 10.06 1.20
C VAL A 217 24.94 8.74 0.84
N VAL A 218 25.45 7.62 1.37
CA VAL A 218 24.87 6.29 1.15
C VAL A 218 23.48 6.19 1.79
N GLN A 219 23.32 6.70 3.01
CA GLN A 219 22.02 6.76 3.68
C GLN A 219 20.99 7.57 2.88
N LEU A 220 21.40 8.72 2.33
CA LEU A 220 20.54 9.52 1.47
C LEU A 220 20.14 8.75 0.20
N GLY A 221 21.10 8.08 -0.46
CA GLY A 221 20.82 7.24 -1.62
C GLY A 221 19.83 6.10 -1.34
N LEU A 222 19.93 5.46 -0.16
CA LEU A 222 18.98 4.43 0.26
C LEU A 222 17.55 4.99 0.44
N ARG A 223 17.42 6.22 0.95
CA ARG A 223 16.12 6.89 1.06
C ARG A 223 15.51 7.15 -0.32
N TYR A 224 16.29 7.69 -1.26
CA TYR A 224 15.83 7.89 -2.63
C TYR A 224 15.39 6.57 -3.28
N GLY A 225 16.21 5.52 -3.16
CA GLY A 225 15.88 4.20 -3.71
C GLY A 225 14.57 3.63 -3.14
N PHE A 226 14.33 3.81 -1.85
CA PHE A 226 13.10 3.31 -1.21
C PHE A 226 11.87 4.14 -1.56
N ILE A 227 12.00 5.46 -1.71
CA ILE A 227 10.90 6.31 -2.19
C ILE A 227 10.51 5.92 -3.62
N LEU A 228 11.48 5.74 -4.51
CA LEU A 228 11.22 5.28 -5.89
C LEU A 228 10.54 3.90 -5.93
N PHE A 229 10.94 3.00 -5.03
CA PHE A 229 10.26 1.71 -4.86
C PHE A 229 8.79 1.89 -4.43
N ILE A 230 8.50 2.72 -3.41
CA ILE A 230 7.10 3.01 -3.01
C ILE A 230 6.31 3.61 -4.19
N VAL A 231 6.90 4.54 -4.94
CA VAL A 231 6.23 5.14 -6.11
C VAL A 231 5.88 4.07 -7.16
N SER A 232 6.77 3.10 -7.41
CA SER A 232 6.44 1.98 -8.30
C SER A 232 5.28 1.12 -7.78
N GLU A 233 5.19 0.90 -6.46
CA GLU A 233 4.09 0.17 -5.84
C GLU A 233 2.77 0.95 -5.87
N VAL A 234 2.81 2.28 -5.73
CA VAL A 234 1.63 3.14 -5.93
C VAL A 234 1.10 3.00 -7.36
N MET A 235 1.98 3.00 -8.37
CA MET A 235 1.58 2.79 -9.77
C MET A 235 1.07 1.37 -10.03
N PHE A 236 1.58 0.37 -9.30
CA PHE A 236 1.07 -0.99 -9.33
C PHE A 236 -0.37 -1.07 -8.80
N PHE A 237 -0.67 -0.45 -7.65
CA PHE A 237 -2.05 -0.36 -7.14
C PHE A 237 -2.96 0.49 -8.01
N PHE A 238 -2.45 1.56 -8.62
CA PHE A 238 -3.19 2.39 -9.56
C PHE A 238 -3.79 1.55 -10.71
N ALA A 239 -3.07 0.54 -11.21
CA ALA A 239 -3.60 -0.35 -12.24
C ALA A 239 -4.82 -1.17 -11.76
N PHE A 240 -4.82 -1.64 -10.51
CA PHE A 240 -5.99 -2.33 -9.94
C PHE A 240 -7.18 -1.40 -9.73
N PHE A 241 -6.95 -0.19 -9.23
CA PHE A 241 -7.99 0.82 -9.11
C PHE A 241 -8.57 1.19 -10.48
N TRP A 242 -7.73 1.33 -11.49
CA TRP A 242 -8.20 1.54 -12.85
C TRP A 242 -9.07 0.38 -13.34
N ALA A 243 -8.64 -0.88 -13.15
CA ALA A 243 -9.45 -2.04 -13.52
C ALA A 243 -10.83 -2.04 -12.82
N PHE A 244 -10.86 -1.72 -11.53
CA PHE A 244 -12.10 -1.58 -10.75
C PHE A 244 -13.00 -0.46 -11.28
N PHE A 245 -12.48 0.78 -11.42
CA PHE A 245 -13.27 1.92 -11.89
C PHE A 245 -13.77 1.76 -13.32
N HIS A 246 -12.95 1.18 -14.20
CA HIS A 246 -13.37 0.89 -15.57
C HIS A 246 -14.57 -0.08 -15.61
N SER A 247 -14.55 -1.09 -14.73
CA SER A 247 -15.60 -2.13 -14.68
C SER A 247 -16.87 -1.65 -13.97
N SER A 248 -16.74 -0.76 -12.99
CA SER A 248 -17.84 -0.31 -12.13
C SER A 248 -18.56 0.95 -12.62
N LEU A 249 -17.86 1.90 -13.25
CA LEU A 249 -18.47 3.16 -13.72
C LEU A 249 -19.37 2.98 -14.95
N ALA A 250 -19.09 1.98 -15.78
CA ALA A 250 -19.91 1.64 -16.95
C ALA A 250 -20.11 0.10 -17.02
N PRO A 251 -20.95 -0.47 -16.13
CA PRO A 251 -21.18 -1.91 -16.07
C PRO A 251 -21.69 -2.45 -17.40
N THR A 252 -21.18 -3.60 -17.82
CA THR A 252 -21.58 -4.19 -19.10
C THR A 252 -22.99 -4.79 -19.03
N VAL A 253 -23.59 -5.02 -20.20
CA VAL A 253 -24.95 -5.58 -20.28
C VAL A 253 -25.02 -7.02 -19.75
N GLU A 254 -23.91 -7.76 -19.80
CA GLU A 254 -23.83 -9.14 -19.30
C GLU A 254 -23.96 -9.24 -17.77
N ILE A 255 -23.60 -8.18 -17.03
CA ILE A 255 -23.82 -8.08 -15.58
C ILE A 255 -25.09 -7.31 -15.22
N GLY A 256 -25.92 -6.99 -16.23
CA GLY A 256 -27.21 -6.32 -16.05
C GLY A 256 -27.15 -4.79 -16.11
N GLY A 257 -26.01 -4.21 -16.49
CA GLY A 257 -25.86 -2.75 -16.60
C GLY A 257 -25.90 -2.00 -15.26
N ILE A 258 -25.76 -2.71 -14.14
CA ILE A 258 -25.75 -2.15 -12.78
C ILE A 258 -24.52 -2.59 -11.99
N TRP A 259 -24.18 -1.84 -10.94
CA TRP A 259 -23.09 -2.17 -10.02
C TRP A 259 -23.54 -2.06 -8.55
N PRO A 260 -23.22 -3.05 -7.69
CA PRO A 260 -22.62 -4.35 -7.99
C PRO A 260 -23.55 -5.26 -8.83
N PRO A 261 -23.00 -6.30 -9.50
CA PRO A 261 -23.81 -7.26 -10.26
C PRO A 261 -24.90 -7.94 -9.41
N LYS A 262 -26.09 -8.17 -9.99
CA LYS A 262 -27.19 -8.86 -9.30
C LYS A 262 -26.76 -10.24 -8.80
N GLY A 263 -27.13 -10.57 -7.57
CA GLY A 263 -26.85 -11.86 -6.94
C GLY A 263 -25.53 -11.92 -6.17
N ILE A 264 -24.71 -10.88 -6.19
CA ILE A 264 -23.52 -10.77 -5.32
C ILE A 264 -23.95 -10.17 -3.98
N GLY A 265 -23.82 -10.95 -2.90
CA GLY A 265 -23.98 -10.46 -1.53
C GLY A 265 -22.77 -9.62 -1.13
N VAL A 266 -22.87 -8.30 -1.22
CA VAL A 266 -21.78 -7.41 -0.84
C VAL A 266 -21.61 -7.31 0.68
N LEU A 267 -20.37 -7.08 1.12
CA LEU A 267 -20.04 -6.93 2.53
C LEU A 267 -20.47 -5.56 3.04
N ASP A 268 -20.95 -5.49 4.29
CA ASP A 268 -21.27 -4.21 4.93
C ASP A 268 -19.95 -3.47 5.25
N PRO A 269 -19.73 -2.25 4.72
CA PRO A 269 -18.53 -1.47 5.01
C PRO A 269 -18.38 -1.12 6.50
N TRP A 270 -19.46 -1.08 7.28
CA TRP A 270 -19.44 -0.60 8.66
C TRP A 270 -19.13 -1.68 9.71
N GLU A 271 -18.98 -2.94 9.29
CA GLU A 271 -18.62 -4.05 10.16
C GLU A 271 -17.09 -4.26 10.20
N ILE A 272 -16.60 -5.39 9.68
CA ILE A 272 -15.18 -5.76 9.67
C ILE A 272 -14.33 -4.74 8.89
N PRO A 273 -14.73 -4.22 7.70
CA PRO A 273 -13.90 -3.28 6.96
C PRO A 273 -13.64 -1.97 7.72
N PHE A 274 -14.65 -1.43 8.41
CA PHE A 274 -14.49 -0.24 9.25
C PHE A 274 -13.61 -0.53 10.47
N LEU A 275 -13.77 -1.68 11.13
CA LEU A 275 -12.90 -2.08 12.23
C LEU A 275 -11.43 -2.20 11.79
N ASN A 276 -11.19 -2.83 10.63
CA ASN A 276 -9.85 -2.95 10.04
C ASN A 276 -9.23 -1.58 9.73
N THR A 277 -10.04 -0.63 9.28
CA THR A 277 -9.60 0.77 9.08
C THR A 277 -9.14 1.41 10.39
N LEU A 278 -9.89 1.24 11.48
CA LEU A 278 -9.50 1.77 12.79
C LEU A 278 -8.23 1.11 13.34
N ILE A 279 -8.06 -0.21 13.11
CA ILE A 279 -6.87 -0.96 13.52
C ILE A 279 -5.63 -0.43 12.79
N LEU A 280 -5.71 -0.25 11.46
CA LEU A 280 -4.60 0.27 10.67
C LEU A 280 -4.23 1.69 11.06
N LEU A 281 -5.19 2.62 11.15
CA LEU A 281 -4.92 4.00 11.61
C LEU A 281 -4.30 4.04 13.01
N SER A 282 -4.77 3.19 13.92
CA SER A 282 -4.17 3.06 15.26
C SER A 282 -2.74 2.53 15.20
N SER A 283 -2.45 1.66 14.24
CA SER A 283 -1.11 1.12 14.01
C SER A 283 -0.16 2.16 13.42
N GLY A 284 -0.61 3.01 12.49
CA GLY A 284 0.15 4.15 11.98
C GLY A 284 0.52 5.16 13.08
N ALA A 285 -0.42 5.44 13.99
CA ALA A 285 -0.15 6.24 15.18
C ALA A 285 0.89 5.58 16.11
N ALA A 286 0.85 4.25 16.27
CA ALA A 286 1.82 3.50 17.07
C ALA A 286 3.23 3.47 16.44
N VAL A 287 3.35 3.38 15.11
CA VAL A 287 4.64 3.52 14.39
C VAL A 287 5.20 4.92 14.57
N THR A 288 4.36 5.95 14.47
CA THR A 288 4.76 7.35 14.71
C THR A 288 5.27 7.53 16.14
N TRP A 289 4.59 6.92 17.12
CA TRP A 289 5.09 6.88 18.50
C TRP A 289 6.46 6.18 18.61
N ALA A 290 6.66 5.07 17.91
CA ALA A 290 7.96 4.39 17.87
C ALA A 290 9.05 5.30 17.30
N HIS A 291 8.76 6.02 16.21
CA HIS A 291 9.69 6.93 15.56
C HIS A 291 10.14 8.04 16.52
N HIS A 292 9.19 8.73 17.16
CA HIS A 292 9.50 9.75 18.16
C HIS A 292 10.27 9.19 19.36
N ALA A 293 10.01 7.94 19.77
CA ALA A 293 10.77 7.30 20.84
C ALA A 293 12.23 7.05 20.44
N ILE A 294 12.51 6.65 19.20
CA ILE A 294 13.88 6.51 18.67
C ILE A 294 14.60 7.86 18.64
N LEU A 295 13.95 8.89 18.10
CA LEU A 295 14.51 10.26 18.02
C LEU A 295 14.74 10.87 19.41
N ALA A 296 13.92 10.52 20.40
CA ALA A 296 14.08 10.93 21.79
C ALA A 296 15.11 10.09 22.58
N GLY A 297 15.73 9.08 21.96
CA GLY A 297 16.66 8.15 22.62
C GLY A 297 16.01 7.27 23.68
N LYS A 298 14.68 7.06 23.62
CA LYS A 298 13.91 6.24 24.56
C LYS A 298 13.71 4.83 24.01
N GLU A 299 14.82 4.08 23.91
CA GLU A 299 14.90 2.76 23.26
C GLU A 299 13.82 1.76 23.74
N LYS A 300 13.59 1.65 25.05
CA LYS A 300 12.56 0.74 25.59
C LYS A 300 11.15 1.09 25.12
N ARG A 301 10.83 2.38 25.02
CA ARG A 301 9.52 2.83 24.52
C ARG A 301 9.37 2.55 23.03
N ALA A 302 10.45 2.68 22.25
CA ALA A 302 10.44 2.32 20.84
C ALA A 302 10.12 0.84 20.63
N VAL A 303 10.70 -0.06 21.44
CA VAL A 303 10.37 -1.51 21.38
C VAL A 303 8.90 -1.75 21.70
N TYR A 304 8.35 -1.12 22.75
CA TYR A 304 6.94 -1.29 23.10
C TYR A 304 5.98 -0.77 22.02
N ALA A 305 6.29 0.37 21.42
CA ALA A 305 5.51 0.95 20.33
C ALA A 305 5.53 0.07 19.07
N LEU A 306 6.71 -0.45 18.70
CA LEU A 306 6.85 -1.41 17.60
C LEU A 306 6.10 -2.71 17.87
N ALA A 307 6.17 -3.25 19.09
CA ALA A 307 5.42 -4.45 19.46
C ALA A 307 3.90 -4.23 19.40
N ALA A 308 3.41 -3.07 19.84
CA ALA A 308 2.00 -2.70 19.73
C ALA A 308 1.56 -2.59 18.26
N THR A 309 2.38 -1.98 17.40
CA THR A 309 2.12 -1.90 15.96
C THR A 309 2.01 -3.29 15.33
N VAL A 310 2.99 -4.16 15.58
CA VAL A 310 3.01 -5.53 15.04
C VAL A 310 1.79 -6.32 15.53
N LEU A 311 1.37 -6.14 16.79
CA LEU A 311 0.17 -6.80 17.29
C LEU A 311 -1.08 -6.33 16.54
N LEU A 312 -1.25 -5.02 16.34
CA LEU A 312 -2.38 -4.47 15.57
C LEU A 312 -2.37 -4.97 14.11
N ALA A 313 -1.21 -5.03 13.48
CA ALA A 313 -1.03 -5.56 12.13
C ALA A 313 -1.44 -7.04 12.00
N LEU A 314 -1.08 -7.87 12.99
CA LEU A 314 -1.49 -9.27 13.04
C LEU A 314 -3.00 -9.42 13.27
N VAL A 315 -3.59 -8.55 14.10
CA VAL A 315 -5.04 -8.52 14.32
C VAL A 315 -5.78 -8.14 13.03
N PHE A 316 -5.32 -7.10 12.30
CA PHE A 316 -5.84 -6.76 10.98
C PHE A 316 -5.79 -7.94 10.01
N THR A 317 -4.63 -8.61 9.92
CA THR A 317 -4.46 -9.76 9.01
C THR A 317 -5.39 -10.92 9.38
N GLY A 318 -5.60 -11.15 10.68
CA GLY A 318 -6.54 -12.15 11.19
C GLY A 318 -7.99 -11.84 10.81
N PHE A 319 -8.43 -10.58 10.97
CA PHE A 319 -9.76 -10.15 10.56
C PHE A 319 -9.95 -10.19 9.04
N GLN A 320 -8.93 -9.80 8.25
CA GLN A 320 -8.98 -9.93 6.80
C GLN A 320 -9.12 -11.39 6.35
N GLY A 321 -8.42 -12.31 7.01
CA GLY A 321 -8.57 -13.75 6.77
C GLY A 321 -9.97 -14.28 7.15
N MET A 322 -10.55 -13.78 8.24
CA MET A 322 -11.92 -14.11 8.64
C MET A 322 -12.94 -13.62 7.61
N GLU A 323 -12.78 -12.38 7.14
CA GLU A 323 -13.63 -11.79 6.10
C GLU A 323 -13.58 -12.62 4.81
N TYR A 324 -12.39 -13.00 4.34
CA TYR A 324 -12.26 -13.87 3.16
C TYR A 324 -12.90 -15.24 3.32
N TYR A 325 -12.88 -15.80 4.53
CA TYR A 325 -13.52 -17.09 4.80
C TYR A 325 -15.05 -16.99 4.87
N GLN A 326 -15.57 -15.85 5.32
CA GLN A 326 -17.01 -15.59 5.49
C GLN A 326 -17.66 -14.90 4.30
N ALA A 327 -16.87 -14.42 3.33
CA ALA A 327 -17.36 -13.74 2.15
C ALA A 327 -18.36 -14.63 1.38
N PRO A 328 -19.56 -14.10 1.02
CA PRO A 328 -20.58 -14.88 0.30
C PRO A 328 -20.32 -14.95 -1.21
N PHE A 329 -19.18 -14.42 -1.68
CA PHE A 329 -18.70 -14.47 -3.06
C PHE A 329 -17.20 -14.83 -3.08
N THR A 330 -16.73 -15.28 -4.23
CA THR A 330 -15.39 -15.82 -4.48
C THR A 330 -14.68 -15.06 -5.60
N ILE A 331 -13.38 -15.31 -5.80
CA ILE A 331 -12.60 -14.69 -6.90
C ILE A 331 -13.15 -15.03 -8.30
N SER A 332 -13.82 -16.17 -8.44
CA SER A 332 -14.47 -16.59 -9.68
C SER A 332 -15.84 -15.94 -9.94
N ASP A 333 -16.38 -15.19 -8.98
CA ASP A 333 -17.71 -14.61 -9.11
C ASP A 333 -17.66 -13.23 -9.76
N SER A 334 -17.97 -13.20 -11.05
CA SER A 334 -18.06 -11.99 -11.88
C SER A 334 -16.79 -11.12 -11.86
N ILE A 335 -16.86 -9.96 -12.52
CA ILE A 335 -15.77 -8.98 -12.45
C ILE A 335 -15.65 -8.33 -11.06
N TYR A 336 -16.74 -8.30 -10.27
CA TYR A 336 -16.73 -7.77 -8.92
C TYR A 336 -15.80 -8.60 -8.01
N GLY A 337 -16.02 -9.92 -7.93
CA GLY A 337 -15.19 -10.80 -7.10
C GLY A 337 -13.73 -10.81 -7.56
N SER A 338 -13.48 -10.86 -8.87
CA SER A 338 -12.12 -10.79 -9.42
C SER A 338 -11.37 -9.50 -9.03
N THR A 339 -11.98 -8.33 -9.22
CA THR A 339 -11.35 -7.04 -8.89
C THR A 339 -11.22 -6.82 -7.39
N PHE A 340 -12.22 -7.25 -6.60
CA PHE A 340 -12.19 -7.22 -5.14
C PHE A 340 -11.01 -8.03 -4.60
N PHE A 341 -10.98 -9.33 -4.83
CA PHE A 341 -9.98 -10.23 -4.22
C PHE A 341 -8.55 -9.97 -4.72
N LEU A 342 -8.37 -9.51 -5.96
CA LEU A 342 -7.03 -9.11 -6.43
C LEU A 342 -6.55 -7.84 -5.72
N ALA A 343 -7.37 -6.79 -5.65
CA ALA A 343 -6.97 -5.52 -5.05
C ALA A 343 -6.73 -5.65 -3.54
N THR A 344 -7.69 -6.25 -2.80
CA THR A 344 -7.56 -6.47 -1.35
C THR A 344 -6.52 -7.55 -1.03
N GLY A 345 -6.37 -8.56 -1.89
CA GLY A 345 -5.40 -9.63 -1.73
C GLY A 345 -3.95 -9.15 -1.85
N PHE A 346 -3.64 -8.35 -2.88
CA PHE A 346 -2.34 -7.71 -2.98
C PHE A 346 -2.08 -6.77 -1.81
N HIS A 347 -3.05 -5.94 -1.43
CA HIS A 347 -2.90 -5.12 -0.23
C HIS A 347 -2.59 -5.95 1.03
N GLY A 348 -3.31 -7.05 1.26
CA GLY A 348 -3.02 -7.97 2.37
C GLY A 348 -1.61 -8.57 2.30
N PHE A 349 -1.11 -8.89 1.11
CA PHE A 349 0.28 -9.32 0.91
C PHE A 349 1.28 -8.22 1.29
N HIS A 350 1.01 -6.96 0.90
CA HIS A 350 1.80 -5.81 1.31
C HIS A 350 1.78 -5.59 2.83
N VAL A 351 0.64 -5.76 3.49
CA VAL A 351 0.53 -5.71 4.96
C VAL A 351 1.40 -6.79 5.61
N ILE A 352 1.42 -8.02 5.08
CA ILE A 352 2.27 -9.10 5.60
C ILE A 352 3.76 -8.75 5.46
N ILE A 353 4.18 -8.23 4.31
CA ILE A 353 5.56 -7.78 4.09
C ILE A 353 5.93 -6.65 5.05
N GLY A 354 5.06 -5.64 5.18
CA GLY A 354 5.26 -4.51 6.09
C GLY A 354 5.36 -4.96 7.55
N THR A 355 4.54 -5.93 7.96
CA THR A 355 4.56 -6.51 9.30
C THR A 355 5.87 -7.23 9.57
N LEU A 356 6.35 -8.05 8.62
CA LEU A 356 7.66 -8.69 8.72
C LEU A 356 8.79 -7.66 8.80
N PHE A 357 8.71 -6.59 8.02
CA PHE A 357 9.71 -5.52 8.04
C PHE A 357 9.75 -4.81 9.41
N LEU A 358 8.58 -4.51 9.99
CA LEU A 358 8.46 -3.95 11.34
C LEU A 358 8.94 -4.92 12.43
N ILE A 359 8.69 -6.23 12.29
CA ILE A 359 9.24 -7.25 13.20
C ILE A 359 10.77 -7.21 13.18
N ILE A 360 11.39 -7.17 11.99
CA ILE A 360 12.85 -7.06 11.87
C ILE A 360 13.36 -5.76 12.50
N CYS A 361 12.66 -4.63 12.30
CA CYS A 361 13.01 -3.37 12.96
C CYS A 361 12.88 -3.45 14.48
N GLY A 362 11.84 -4.11 15.00
CA GLY A 362 11.63 -4.35 16.42
C GLY A 362 12.75 -5.20 17.05
N ILE A 363 13.14 -6.30 16.38
CA ILE A 363 14.27 -7.13 16.80
C ILE A 363 15.56 -6.30 16.82
N ARG A 364 15.82 -5.52 15.76
CA ARG A 364 17.01 -4.65 15.68
C ARG A 364 17.03 -3.57 16.75
N GLN A 365 15.89 -2.96 17.06
CA GLN A 365 15.78 -1.97 18.13
C GLN A 365 16.03 -2.60 19.50
N TYR A 366 15.51 -3.82 19.74
CA TYR A 366 15.75 -4.56 20.97
C TYR A 366 17.23 -4.95 21.15
N LEU A 367 17.91 -5.30 20.06
CA LEU A 367 19.35 -5.59 20.04
C LEU A 367 20.23 -4.33 20.04
N GLY A 368 19.66 -3.12 20.00
CA GLY A 368 20.42 -1.87 20.03
C GLY A 368 21.12 -1.50 18.71
N HIS A 369 20.69 -2.04 17.57
CA HIS A 369 21.28 -1.74 16.26
C HIS A 369 20.83 -0.39 15.69
N LEU A 370 19.73 0.18 16.19
CA LEU A 370 19.19 1.47 15.73
C LEU A 370 19.60 2.57 16.71
N THR A 371 20.11 3.67 16.19
CA THR A 371 20.51 4.83 17.01
C THR A 371 19.67 6.06 16.67
N LYS A 372 19.68 7.07 17.55
CA LYS A 372 18.99 8.34 17.32
C LYS A 372 19.39 9.02 16.00
N GLU A 373 20.61 8.83 15.53
CA GLU A 373 21.15 9.51 14.34
C GLU A 373 21.23 8.61 13.10
N HIS A 374 21.07 7.29 13.28
CA HIS A 374 21.22 6.29 12.23
C HIS A 374 20.19 5.17 12.38
N HIS A 375 19.06 5.30 11.67
CA HIS A 375 17.96 4.35 11.70
C HIS A 375 17.17 4.28 10.37
N VAL A 376 17.85 4.41 9.22
CA VAL A 376 17.24 4.40 7.87
C VAL A 376 16.35 3.17 7.62
N GLY A 377 16.72 2.00 8.14
CA GLY A 377 15.89 0.80 7.99
C GLY A 377 14.52 0.91 8.68
N PHE A 378 14.46 1.62 9.81
CA PHE A 378 13.18 1.91 10.47
C PHE A 378 12.41 3.00 9.72
N GLU A 379 13.08 4.06 9.23
CA GLU A 379 12.43 5.08 8.38
C GLU A 379 11.76 4.44 7.16
N ALA A 380 12.45 3.53 6.47
CA ALA A 380 11.89 2.78 5.35
C ALA A 380 10.68 1.93 5.77
N ALA A 381 10.75 1.21 6.89
CA ALA A 381 9.62 0.43 7.38
C ALA A 381 8.41 1.31 7.74
N ALA A 382 8.65 2.49 8.33
CA ALA A 382 7.60 3.45 8.66
C ALA A 382 6.94 4.03 7.39
N TRP A 383 7.73 4.46 6.40
CA TRP A 383 7.18 4.93 5.12
C TRP A 383 6.37 3.86 4.40
N TYR A 384 6.85 2.62 4.40
CA TYR A 384 6.11 1.51 3.81
C TYR A 384 4.81 1.22 4.55
N TRP A 385 4.81 1.32 5.89
CA TRP A 385 3.62 1.10 6.70
C TRP A 385 2.55 2.17 6.44
N HIS A 386 2.94 3.44 6.40
CA HIS A 386 2.02 4.54 6.04
C HIS A 386 1.51 4.41 4.59
N PHE A 387 2.36 3.98 3.65
CA PHE A 387 1.92 3.64 2.28
C PHE A 387 0.81 2.59 2.28
N VAL A 388 0.98 1.52 3.07
CA VAL A 388 -0.03 0.47 3.21
C VAL A 388 -1.33 1.03 3.80
N ASP A 389 -1.27 1.84 4.87
CA ASP A 389 -2.45 2.48 5.47
C ASP A 389 -3.21 3.36 4.45
N VAL A 390 -2.49 4.17 3.68
CA VAL A 390 -3.07 5.01 2.63
C VAL A 390 -3.77 4.17 1.55
N VAL A 391 -3.12 3.12 1.04
CA VAL A 391 -3.74 2.23 0.03
C VAL A 391 -5.01 1.59 0.58
N TRP A 392 -5.03 1.19 1.86
CA TRP A 392 -6.21 0.67 2.50
C TRP A 392 -7.35 1.69 2.52
N LEU A 393 -7.09 2.95 2.87
CA LEU A 393 -8.13 3.99 2.85
C LEU A 393 -8.75 4.15 1.46
N PHE A 394 -7.94 4.12 0.40
CA PHE A 394 -8.46 4.13 -0.98
C PHE A 394 -9.29 2.88 -1.30
N LEU A 395 -8.87 1.69 -0.87
CA LEU A 395 -9.63 0.45 -1.04
C LEU A 395 -10.97 0.51 -0.28
N PHE A 396 -10.95 0.95 0.98
CA PHE A 396 -12.14 1.09 1.81
C PHE A 396 -13.16 2.04 1.17
N VAL A 397 -12.74 3.26 0.81
CA VAL A 397 -13.64 4.26 0.23
C VAL A 397 -14.15 3.82 -1.14
N SER A 398 -13.28 3.29 -2.00
CA SER A 398 -13.65 2.98 -3.39
C SER A 398 -14.45 1.69 -3.50
N ILE A 399 -13.95 0.59 -2.92
CA ILE A 399 -14.52 -0.74 -3.11
C ILE A 399 -15.64 -1.01 -2.10
N TYR A 400 -15.36 -0.85 -0.80
CA TYR A 400 -16.32 -1.21 0.24
C TYR A 400 -17.43 -0.19 0.41
N TRP A 401 -17.15 1.10 0.24
CA TRP A 401 -18.16 2.14 0.42
C TRP A 401 -18.84 2.55 -0.88
N TRP A 402 -18.12 3.16 -1.83
CA TRP A 402 -18.71 3.64 -3.08
C TRP A 402 -19.24 2.48 -3.94
N GLY A 403 -18.44 1.43 -4.14
CA GLY A 403 -18.79 0.26 -4.94
C GLY A 403 -19.99 -0.55 -4.43
N VAL A 404 -20.45 -0.30 -3.20
CA VAL A 404 -21.62 -0.94 -2.57
C VAL A 404 -22.82 0.00 -2.48
N TYR A 405 -22.59 1.31 -2.30
CA TYR A 405 -23.64 2.30 -2.04
C TYR A 405 -24.58 2.53 -3.23
N GLU A 406 -24.11 2.38 -4.48
CA GLU A 406 -24.97 2.62 -5.65
C GLU A 406 -26.03 1.52 -5.85
N GLY A 407 -25.77 0.27 -5.45
CA GLY A 407 -26.75 -0.82 -5.55
C GLY A 407 -27.79 -0.86 -4.44
N THR A 408 -27.50 -0.33 -3.25
CA THR A 408 -28.42 -0.42 -2.10
C THR A 408 -29.67 0.45 -2.25
N LYS A 409 -29.68 1.44 -3.16
CA LYS A 409 -30.87 2.26 -3.42
C LYS A 409 -31.96 1.51 -4.19
N GLU A 410 -31.59 0.60 -5.10
CA GLU A 410 -32.58 -0.17 -5.86
C GLU A 410 -33.28 -1.25 -5.01
N TRP A 411 -32.61 -1.83 -4.00
CA TRP A 411 -33.18 -2.87 -3.14
C TRP A 411 -34.04 -2.36 -1.97
N ILE A 412 -34.00 -1.06 -1.68
CA ILE A 412 -34.83 -0.44 -0.63
C ILE A 412 -36.15 0.10 -1.22
N GLU A 413 -36.24 0.25 -2.54
CA GLU A 413 -37.42 0.77 -3.25
C GLU A 413 -38.29 -0.32 -3.92
N GLU A 414 -37.88 -1.59 -3.90
CA GLU A 414 -38.72 -2.78 -4.22
C GLU A 414 -39.06 -3.57 -2.95
#